data_AF-A0A2V8L8T3-F1
#
_entry.id   AF-A0A2V8L8T3-F1
#
_cell.length_a   1.000
_cell.length_b   1.000
_cell.length_c   1.000
_cell.angle_alpha   90.00
_cell.angle_beta   90.00
_cell.angle_gamma   90.00
#
_symmetry.space_group_name_H-M   'P 1'
#
loop_
_entity.id
_entity.type
_entity.pdbx_description
1 polymer ?
#
loop_
_entity_poly.entity_id
_entity_poly.type
_entity_poly.pdbx_seq_one_letter_code
_entity_poly.pdbx_strand_id
1 'polypeptide(L)' 'MESADGELVSEEISNEYAYAYQVDAFALSIEKGIPFAAPGIEGLRNQQVVDAAYRSIKSGKPENI' A
#
# COMPACT_ATOMS: atom_id res chain seq x y z
N MET A 1 5.02 1.90 16.30
CA MET A 1 4.65 2.06 17.72
C MET A 1 4.97 3.50 18.08
N GLU A 2 3.95 4.30 18.39
CA GLU A 2 4.04 5.76 18.49
C GLU A 2 4.61 6.14 19.87
N SER A 3 5.79 6.77 19.91
CA SER A 3 6.32 7.43 21.10
C SER A 3 5.78 8.86 21.17
N ALA A 4 5.41 9.29 22.37
CA ALA A 4 4.64 10.49 22.66
C ALA A 4 5.37 11.84 22.41
N ASP A 5 6.54 11.85 21.76
CA ASP A 5 7.45 12.99 21.72
C ASP A 5 7.74 13.52 20.30
N GLY A 6 7.06 13.02 19.26
CA GLY A 6 7.23 13.50 17.88
C GLY A 6 8.59 13.15 17.25
N GLU A 7 9.30 12.16 17.81
CA GLU A 7 10.56 11.68 17.27
C GLU A 7 10.33 10.94 15.94
N LEU A 8 10.99 11.41 14.88
CA LEU A 8 10.98 10.74 13.58
C LEU A 8 11.71 9.41 13.68
N VAL A 9 10.95 8.33 13.87
CA VAL A 9 11.47 6.97 13.78
C VAL A 9 11.66 6.64 12.30
N SER A 10 12.90 6.60 11.85
CA SER A 10 13.23 6.07 10.52
C SER A 10 13.50 4.56 10.62
N GLU A 11 12.72 3.78 9.87
CA GLU A 11 12.97 2.37 9.63
C GLU A 11 13.64 2.21 8.25
N GLU A 12 14.73 1.46 8.19
CA GLU A 12 15.37 1.13 6.92
C GLU A 12 14.66 -0.08 6.31
N ILE A 13 13.88 0.15 5.25
CA ILE A 13 13.18 -0.90 4.51
C ILE A 13 13.94 -1.19 3.21
N SER A 14 14.44 -2.41 3.07
CA SER A 14 15.07 -2.90 1.83
C SER A 14 14.04 -3.57 0.92
N ASN A 15 14.09 -3.24 -0.37
CA ASN A 15 13.26 -3.85 -1.42
C ASN A 15 14.01 -4.90 -2.25
N GLU A 16 15.21 -5.32 -1.83
CA GLU A 16 16.10 -6.21 -2.60
C GLU A 16 15.39 -7.48 -3.14
N TYR A 17 14.54 -8.10 -2.32
CA TYR A 17 13.81 -9.33 -2.67
C TYR A 17 12.31 -9.12 -2.92
N ALA A 18 11.81 -7.88 -2.89
CA ALA A 18 10.38 -7.60 -2.92
C ALA A 18 9.68 -8.22 -4.14
N TYR A 19 10.31 -8.16 -5.31
CA TYR A 19 9.76 -8.74 -6.54
C TYR A 19 9.80 -10.27 -6.54
N ALA A 20 10.85 -10.88 -5.97
CA ALA A 20 10.92 -12.34 -5.84
C ALA A 20 9.78 -12.85 -4.94
N TYR A 21 9.58 -12.21 -3.79
CA TYR A 21 8.47 -12.55 -2.89
C TYR A 21 7.10 -12.31 -3.51
N GLN A 22 6.95 -11.28 -4.35
CA GLN A 22 5.70 -11.02 -5.05
C GLN A 22 5.33 -12.16 -6.02
N VAL A 23 6.31 -12.65 -6.81
CA VAL A 23 6.05 -13.74 -7.76
C VAL A 23 5.87 -15.08 -7.05
N ASP A 24 6.56 -15.33 -5.94
CA ASP A 24 6.36 -16.51 -5.10
C ASP A 24 4.96 -16.53 -4.49
N ALA A 25 4.50 -15.41 -3.94
CA ALA A 25 3.15 -15.27 -3.40
C ALA A 25 2.07 -15.48 -4.48
N PHE A 26 2.34 -15.03 -5.71
CA PHE A 26 1.45 -15.26 -6.84
C PHE A 26 1.38 -16.75 -7.20
N ALA A 27 2.53 -17.42 -7.34
CA ALA A 27 2.59 -18.85 -7.63
C ALA A 27 1.87 -19.67 -6.55
N LEU A 28 2.08 -19.34 -5.26
CA LEU A 28 1.38 -19.98 -4.14
C LEU A 28 -0.14 -19.80 -4.22
N SER A 29 -0.61 -18.63 -4.69
CA SER A 29 -2.04 -18.39 -4.88
C SER A 29 -2.63 -19.26 -5.98
N ILE A 30 -1.92 -19.41 -7.10
CA ILE A 30 -2.35 -20.24 -8.24
C ILE A 30 -2.29 -21.73 -7.90
N GLU A 31 -1.18 -22.20 -7.33
CA GLU A 31 -0.93 -23.63 -7.13
C GLU A 31 -1.64 -24.20 -5.90
N LYS A 32 -1.74 -23.40 -4.83
CA LYS A 32 -2.22 -23.86 -3.51
C LYS A 32 -3.48 -23.15 -3.05
N GLY A 33 -4.03 -22.22 -3.84
CA GLY A 33 -5.22 -21.46 -3.48
C GLY A 33 -5.02 -20.53 -2.28
N ILE A 34 -3.77 -20.19 -1.95
CA ILE A 34 -3.47 -19.27 -0.85
C ILE A 34 -3.99 -17.86 -1.22
N PRO A 35 -4.69 -17.15 -0.33
CA PRO A 35 -5.11 -15.78 -0.59
C PRO A 35 -3.92 -14.89 -0.94
N PHE A 36 -3.99 -14.20 -2.07
CA PHE A 36 -2.93 -13.29 -2.50
C PHE A 36 -2.91 -12.04 -1.60
N ALA A 37 -1.72 -11.65 -1.15
CA ALA A 37 -1.56 -10.59 -0.14
C ALA A 37 -2.07 -9.22 -0.60
N ALA A 38 -2.06 -8.95 -1.90
CA ALA A 38 -2.57 -7.71 -2.49
C ALA A 38 -3.73 -8.01 -3.45
N PRO A 39 -4.95 -8.32 -2.95
CA PRO A 39 -6.09 -8.56 -3.80
C PRO A 39 -6.48 -7.27 -4.53
N GLY A 40 -7.18 -7.42 -5.67
CA GLY A 40 -7.53 -6.26 -6.52
C GLY A 40 -8.31 -5.15 -5.80
N ILE A 41 -9.06 -5.48 -4.74
CA ILE A 41 -9.78 -4.50 -3.93
C ILE A 41 -8.84 -3.51 -3.21
N GLU A 42 -7.63 -3.94 -2.83
CA GLU A 42 -6.65 -3.02 -2.25
C GLU A 42 -6.10 -2.05 -3.30
N GLY A 43 -5.93 -2.52 -4.54
CA GLY A 43 -5.59 -1.63 -5.67
C GLY A 43 -6.65 -0.57 -5.91
N LEU A 44 -7.94 -0.95 -5.84
CA LEU A 44 -9.05 0.00 -5.97
C LEU A 44 -9.04 1.04 -4.83
N ARG A 45 -8.89 0.59 -3.57
CA ARG A 45 -8.82 1.50 -2.41
C ARG A 45 -7.65 2.48 -2.52
N ASN A 46 -6.48 1.99 -2.92
CA ASN A 46 -5.32 2.83 -3.15
C ASN A 46 -5.59 3.89 -4.23
N GLN A 47 -6.27 3.50 -5.32
CA GLN A 47 -6.64 4.45 -6.37
C GLN A 47 -7.61 5.53 -5.87
N GLN A 48 -8.60 5.17 -5.04
CA GLN A 48 -9.54 6.15 -4.48
C GLN A 48 -8.85 7.21 -3.62
N VAL A 49 -7.83 6.82 -2.85
CA VAL A 49 -6.99 7.76 -2.08
C VAL A 49 -6.24 8.70 -3.02
N VAL A 50 -5.62 8.17 -4.07
CA VAL A 50 -4.91 8.97 -5.07
C VAL A 50 -5.85 9.95 -5.78
N ASP A 51 -7.06 9.50 -6.13
CA ASP A 51 -8.07 10.35 -6.76
C ASP A 51 -8.53 11.48 -5.83
N ALA A 52 -8.75 11.19 -4.55
CA ALA A 52 -9.08 12.20 -3.54
C ALA A 52 -7.95 13.22 -3.36
N ALA A 53 -6.69 12.77 -3.36
CA ALA A 53 -5.53 13.65 -3.30
C ALA A 53 -5.47 14.60 -4.51
N TYR A 54 -5.71 14.09 -5.73
CA TYR A 54 -5.77 14.94 -6.92
C TYR A 54 -6.93 15.94 -6.89
N ARG A 55 -8.12 15.53 -6.41
CA ARG A 55 -9.23 16.46 -6.21
C ARG A 55 -8.86 17.56 -5.22
N SER A 56 -8.20 17.20 -4.11
CA SER A 56 -7.79 18.13 -3.04
C SER A 56 -6.76 19.15 -3.52
N ILE A 57 -5.75 18.70 -4.27
CA ILE A 57 -4.76 19.58 -4.91
C ILE A 57 -5.45 20.60 -5.84
N LYS A 58 -6.46 20.15 -6.58
CA LYS A 58 -7.19 21.01 -7.53
C LYS A 58 -8.14 21.99 -6.81
N SER A 59 -8.82 21.57 -5.76
CA SER A 59 -9.80 22.40 -5.03
C SER A 59 -9.17 23.28 -3.96
N GLY A 60 -7.94 22.96 -3.53
CA GLY A 60 -7.28 23.61 -2.40
C GLY A 60 -7.93 23.29 -1.05
N LYS A 61 -8.73 22.22 -0.96
CA LYS A 61 -9.50 21.84 0.24
C LYS A 61 -9.42 20.34 0.48
N PRO A 62 -9.62 19.87 1.72
CA PRO A 62 -9.77 18.44 1.98
C PRO A 62 -10.91 17.84 1.17
N GLU A 63 -10.67 16.67 0.57
CA GLU A 63 -11.65 15.92 -0.23
C GLU A 63 -11.84 14.52 0.36
N ASN A 64 -13.08 14.03 0.33
CA ASN A 64 -13.40 12.68 0.79
C ASN A 64 -12.93 11.63 -0.22
N ILE A 65 -12.65 10.44 0.31
CA ILE A 65 -12.42 9.21 -0.46
C ILE A 65 -13.78 8.62 -0.84
#